data_AF-T1AJJ9-F1
#
_entry.id   AF-T1AJJ9-F1
#
_cell.length_a   1.000
_cell.length_b   1.000
_cell.length_c   1.000
_cell.angle_alpha   90.00
_cell.angle_beta   90.00
_cell.angle_gamma   90.00
#
_symmetry.space_group_name_H-M   'P 1'
#
loop_
_entity.id
_entity.type
_entity.pdbx_description
1 polymer ?
#
loop_
_entity_poly.entity_id
_entity_poly.type
_entity_poly.pdbx_seq_one_letter_code
_entity_poly.pdbx_strand_id
1 'polypeptide(L)' 'DFVHRLEHHGSGIGNIESLAAVFLRNFHQAYVAAKAQGLPDGYYYPLVHCGTSFGNYKEVRGYLLQSAKLRERVR' A
#
# COMPACT_ATOMS: atom_id res chain seq x y z
N ASP A 1 -12.59 -10.33 -3.07
CA ASP A 1 -12.94 -8.92 -2.82
C ASP A 1 -11.84 -7.96 -2.39
N PHE A 2 -10.65 -8.41 -1.94
CA PHE A 2 -9.49 -7.53 -1.69
C PHE A 2 -8.52 -7.46 -2.88
N VAL A 3 -8.37 -8.58 -3.60
CA VAL A 3 -7.46 -8.77 -4.76
C VAL A 3 -7.78 -7.81 -5.91
N HIS A 4 -9.07 -7.54 -6.16
CA HIS A 4 -9.47 -6.80 -7.36
C HIS A 4 -9.13 -5.30 -7.33
N ARG A 5 -8.91 -4.67 -6.17
CA ARG A 5 -8.67 -3.21 -6.10
C ARG A 5 -7.23 -2.79 -6.38
N LEU A 6 -6.26 -3.66 -6.11
CA LEU A 6 -4.86 -3.40 -6.53
C LEU A 6 -4.70 -3.66 -8.03
N GLU A 7 -5.43 -4.64 -8.58
CA GLU A 7 -5.38 -4.99 -10.00
C GLU A 7 -6.21 -4.06 -10.91
N HIS A 8 -7.42 -3.64 -10.51
CA HIS A 8 -8.27 -2.77 -11.35
C HIS A 8 -7.85 -1.31 -11.40
N HIS A 9 -6.98 -0.88 -10.48
CA HIS A 9 -6.19 0.35 -10.64
C HIS A 9 -4.82 0.08 -11.28
N GLY A 10 -4.65 -1.08 -11.91
CA GLY A 10 -3.43 -1.55 -12.60
C GLY A 10 -3.03 -0.77 -13.86
N SER A 11 -3.66 0.36 -14.15
CA SER A 11 -3.14 1.36 -15.10
C SER A 11 -2.34 2.49 -14.40
N GLY A 12 -2.24 2.48 -13.06
CA GLY A 12 -1.66 3.53 -12.22
C GLY A 12 -0.14 3.68 -12.23
N ILE A 13 0.57 3.18 -13.24
CA ILE A 13 2.02 3.40 -13.40
C ILE A 13 2.34 4.90 -13.59
N GLY A 14 1.37 5.72 -14.01
CA GLY A 14 1.57 7.15 -14.27
C GLY A 14 1.39 8.12 -13.09
N ASN A 15 0.82 7.69 -11.95
CA ASN A 15 0.60 8.60 -10.81
C ASN A 15 1.04 7.98 -9.47
N ILE A 16 2.22 8.40 -9.02
CA ILE A 16 2.84 7.95 -7.77
C ILE A 16 2.00 8.26 -6.53
N GLU A 17 1.22 9.34 -6.54
CA GLU A 17 0.36 9.73 -5.41
C GLU A 17 -0.81 8.78 -5.25
N SER A 18 -1.49 8.45 -6.36
CA SER A 18 -2.58 7.47 -6.37
C SER A 18 -2.08 6.10 -5.90
N LEU A 19 -0.90 5.69 -6.38
CA LEU A 19 -0.30 4.42 -6.00
C LEU A 19 0.06 4.41 -4.51
N ALA A 20 0.67 5.48 -4.00
CA ALA A 20 1.01 5.63 -2.59
C ALA A 20 -0.24 5.68 -1.68
N ALA A 21 -1.31 6.35 -2.09
CA ALA A 21 -2.56 6.42 -1.34
C ALA A 21 -3.24 5.06 -1.23
N VAL A 22 -3.36 4.31 -2.33
CA VAL A 22 -3.91 2.95 -2.32
C VAL A 22 -3.06 2.02 -1.45
N PHE A 23 -1.74 2.16 -1.55
CA PHE A 23 -0.80 1.40 -0.75
C PHE A 23 -0.97 1.64 0.76
N LEU A 24 -0.98 2.90 1.20
CA LEU A 24 -1.20 3.27 2.60
C LEU A 24 -2.57 2.82 3.11
N ARG A 25 -3.63 2.96 2.30
CA ARG A 25 -4.97 2.46 2.63
C ARG A 25 -4.93 0.96 2.92
N ASN A 26 -4.27 0.18 2.08
CA ASN A 26 -4.21 -1.27 2.25
C ASN A 26 -3.40 -1.67 3.50
N PHE A 27 -2.30 -0.97 3.78
CA PHE A 27 -1.54 -1.15 5.03
C PHE A 27 -2.36 -0.80 6.26
N HIS A 28 -3.15 0.27 6.20
CA HIS A 28 -4.04 0.64 7.29
C HIS A 28 -5.11 -0.45 7.53
N GLN A 29 -5.70 -1.02 6.48
CA GLN A 29 -6.65 -2.13 6.63
C GLN A 29 -6.00 -3.37 7.24
N ALA A 30 -4.79 -3.74 6.83
CA ALA A 30 -4.03 -4.83 7.44
C ALA A 30 -3.73 -4.57 8.93
N TYR A 31 -3.35 -3.34 9.28
CA TYR A 31 -3.15 -2.90 10.65
C TYR A 31 -4.44 -3.05 11.48
N VAL A 32 -5.55 -2.48 11.01
CA VAL A 32 -6.84 -2.54 11.72
C VAL A 32 -7.30 -3.99 11.91
N ALA A 33 -7.15 -4.84 10.89
CA ALA A 33 -7.53 -6.25 10.98
C ALA A 33 -6.69 -7.04 11.99
N ALA A 34 -5.38 -6.78 12.06
CA ALA A 34 -4.50 -7.40 13.06
C ALA A 34 -4.84 -6.94 14.48
N LYS A 35 -5.04 -5.63 14.67
CA LYS A 35 -5.44 -5.06 15.97
C LYS A 35 -6.77 -5.62 16.47
N ALA A 36 -7.76 -5.79 15.59
CA ALA A 36 -9.06 -6.35 15.93
C ALA A 36 -8.98 -7.80 16.46
N GLN A 37 -7.92 -8.53 16.11
CA GLN A 37 -7.67 -9.91 16.56
C GLN A 37 -6.67 -9.99 17.72
N GLY A 38 -6.20 -8.85 18.26
CA GLY A 38 -5.18 -8.81 19.32
C GLY A 38 -3.79 -9.24 18.85
N LEU A 39 -3.53 -9.22 17.54
CA LEU A 39 -2.24 -9.59 16.96
C LEU A 39 -1.25 -8.42 17.00
N PRO A 40 0.06 -8.69 16.98
CA PRO A 40 1.09 -7.65 16.92
C PRO A 40 0.97 -6.74 15.68
N ASP A 41 1.48 -5.52 15.77
CA ASP A 41 1.58 -4.62 14.63
C ASP A 41 2.45 -5.25 13.53
N GLY A 42 1.99 -5.15 12.28
CA GLY A 42 2.68 -5.78 11.15
C GLY A 42 2.51 -7.30 11.09
N TYR A 43 1.57 -7.90 11.83
CA TYR A 43 1.23 -9.32 11.66
C TYR A 43 0.64 -9.61 10.26
N TYR A 44 -0.21 -8.72 9.77
CA TYR A 44 -0.71 -8.77 8.39
C TYR A 44 0.01 -7.80 7.48
N TYR A 45 0.18 -8.21 6.22
CA TYR A 45 0.69 -7.40 5.13
C TYR A 45 -0.31 -7.43 3.97
N PRO A 46 -0.38 -6.38 3.13
CA PRO A 46 -1.19 -6.44 1.93
C PRO A 46 -0.79 -7.60 1.05
N LEU A 47 -1.79 -8.26 0.49
CA LEU A 47 -1.57 -9.36 -0.45
C LEU A 47 -0.92 -8.81 -1.73
N VAL A 48 0.23 -9.40 -2.08
CA VAL A 48 0.96 -9.12 -3.30
C VAL A 48 0.89 -10.36 -4.19
N HIS A 49 0.11 -10.29 -5.26
CA HIS A 49 -0.19 -11.46 -6.11
C HIS A 49 0.82 -11.66 -7.25
N CYS A 50 1.62 -10.65 -7.60
CA CYS A 50 2.61 -10.72 -8.68
C CYS A 50 3.89 -9.95 -8.36
N GLY A 51 4.99 -10.33 -9.02
CA GLY A 51 6.31 -9.70 -8.84
C GLY A 51 6.33 -8.20 -9.16
N THR A 52 5.54 -7.76 -10.13
CA THR A 52 5.39 -6.34 -10.48
C THR A 52 4.78 -5.54 -9.32
N SER A 53 3.72 -6.06 -8.70
CA SER A 53 3.10 -5.43 -7.53
C SER A 53 4.06 -5.35 -6.35
N PHE A 54 4.96 -6.34 -6.21
CA PHE A 54 6.00 -6.33 -5.18
C PHE A 54 7.09 -5.29 -5.44
N GLY A 55 7.49 -5.11 -6.70
CA GLY A 55 8.41 -4.05 -7.13
C GLY A 55 7.86 -2.67 -6.80
N ASN A 56 6.63 -2.40 -7.23
CA ASN A 56 5.92 -1.15 -6.96
C ASN A 56 5.84 -0.84 -5.46
N TYR A 57 5.57 -1.84 -4.62
CA TYR A 57 5.62 -1.68 -3.17
C TYR A 57 6.97 -1.13 -2.70
N LYS A 58 8.07 -1.80 -3.08
CA LYS A 58 9.41 -1.43 -2.60
C LYS A 58 9.78 -0.01 -3.01
N GLU A 59 9.45 0.38 -4.24
CA GLU A 59 9.70 1.73 -4.76
C GLU A 59 8.86 2.78 -4.05
N VAL A 60 7.54 2.57 -3.96
CA VAL A 60 6.61 3.50 -3.26
C VAL A 60 6.99 3.69 -1.81
N ARG A 61 7.39 2.60 -1.12
CA ARG A 61 7.89 2.70 0.26
C ARG A 61 9.15 3.57 0.33
N GLY A 62 10.08 3.40 -0.62
CA GLY A 62 11.26 4.26 -0.74
C GLY A 62 10.88 5.74 -0.87
N TYR A 63 9.97 6.05 -1.80
CA TYR A 63 9.50 7.41 -2.02
C TYR A 63 8.79 8.00 -0.80
N LEU A 64 7.93 7.22 -0.13
CA LEU A 64 7.24 7.65 1.07
C LEU A 64 8.20 7.95 2.22
N LEU A 65 9.32 7.25 2.33
CA LEU A 65 10.34 7.52 3.35
C LEU A 65 11.15 8.78 3.01
N GLN A 66 11.47 8.98 1.74
CA GLN A 66 12.36 10.06 1.28
C GLN A 66 11.65 11.39 1.03
N SER A 67 10.34 11.40 0.74
CA SER A 67 9.60 12.60 0.34
C SER A 67 8.53 13.01 1.35
N ALA A 68 8.80 14.07 2.12
CA ALA A 68 7.81 14.69 3.00
C ALA A 68 6.59 15.23 2.22
N LYS A 69 6.85 15.85 1.06
CA LYS A 69 5.80 16.37 0.17
C LYS A 69 4.86 15.27 -0.31
N LEU A 70 5.38 14.08 -0.63
CA LEU A 70 4.53 12.95 -1.00
C LEU A 70 3.65 12.54 0.18
N ARG A 71 4.24 12.39 1.38
CA ARG A 71 3.48 12.04 2.60
C ARG A 71 2.36 13.02 2.90
N GLU A 72 2.59 14.32 2.70
CA GLU A 72 1.55 15.35 2.89
C GLU A 72 0.38 15.18 1.91
N ARG A 73 0.66 14.81 0.66
CA ARG A 73 -0.36 14.64 -0.39
C ARG A 73 -1.22 13.39 -0.23
N VAL A 74 -0.73 12.38 0.49
CA VAL A 74 -1.41 11.07 0.64
C VAL A 74 -1.83 10.75 2.08
N ARG A 75 -1.84 11.76 2.94
CA ARG A 75 -2.23 11.65 4.35
C ARG A 75 -3.74 11.48 4.53
#